data_AF-A0AAV0YQD5-F1
#
_entry.id   AF-A0AAV0YQD5-F1
#
_cell.length_a   1.000
_cell.length_b   1.000
_cell.length_c   1.000
_cell.angle_alpha   90.00
_cell.angle_beta   90.00
_cell.angle_gamma   90.00
#
_symmetry.space_group_name_H-M   'P 1'
#
loop_
_entity.id
_entity.type
_entity.pdbx_description
1 polymer ?
#
loop_
_entity_poly.entity_id
_entity_poly.type
_entity_poly.pdbx_seq_one_letter_code
_entity_poly.pdbx_strand_id
1 'polypeptide(L)'
;MFIMGSLSCYSIILMSIIMLHSCFAIEVNYDSKALIINGERRLIFSGAIHYPRSTVEMWPDLIQKAKDGGLDAIETYIFWDRHEPVQRQYNFSGNLDFVKFFKLIQEAGLYAIMRIGPYACAEWNYGGFPLWLHNIPGIELRTDNQVYKNEMQIFTTKVVNVAKEANLFASQGGPILLAQIENEYGDIMWNYKDAGKVYVKWCAQMALAQNIGVPWIMCQQPDAP
;
A
#
# COMPACT_ATOMS: atom_id res chain seq x y z
N MET A 1 63.68 18.69 -29.84
CA MET A 1 63.17 17.43 -30.40
C MET A 1 62.53 16.66 -29.24
N PHE A 2 61.25 16.33 -29.38
CA PHE A 2 60.42 15.52 -28.46
C PHE A 2 61.17 14.24 -28.03
N ILE A 3 60.93 13.66 -26.84
CA ILE A 3 59.85 12.69 -26.60
C ILE A 3 59.57 12.55 -25.08
N MET A 4 58.27 12.39 -24.81
CA MET A 4 57.60 12.15 -23.53
C MET A 4 57.90 10.76 -22.93
N GLY A 5 57.83 10.65 -21.60
CA GLY A 5 57.66 9.40 -20.87
C GLY A 5 56.65 9.62 -19.75
N SER A 6 55.37 9.39 -20.06
CA SER A 6 54.21 9.60 -19.19
C SER A 6 54.17 8.59 -18.04
N LEU A 7 54.29 9.10 -16.81
CA LEU A 7 53.94 8.37 -15.60
C LEU A 7 52.43 8.47 -15.35
N SER A 8 51.79 7.30 -15.30
CA SER A 8 50.57 6.98 -14.56
C SER A 8 49.27 7.74 -14.90
N CYS A 9 48.49 7.19 -15.84
CA CYS A 9 47.06 7.49 -16.00
C CYS A 9 46.15 6.27 -15.77
N TYR A 10 46.69 5.15 -15.25
CA TYR A 10 45.96 3.88 -15.17
C TYR A 10 45.22 3.60 -13.86
N SER A 11 45.12 4.55 -12.93
CA SER A 11 44.42 4.34 -11.65
C SER A 11 43.21 5.24 -11.39
N ILE A 12 42.73 5.99 -12.39
CA ILE A 12 41.51 6.84 -12.25
C ILE A 12 40.31 6.27 -13.03
N ILE A 13 40.47 5.13 -13.71
CA ILE A 13 39.34 4.38 -14.31
C ILE A 13 38.97 3.20 -13.42
N LEU A 14 38.83 3.44 -12.12
CA LEU A 14 37.82 2.72 -11.36
C LEU A 14 36.59 3.61 -11.42
N MET A 15 35.94 3.58 -12.58
CA MET A 15 34.59 4.11 -12.72
C MET A 15 33.74 3.24 -11.81
N SER A 16 33.63 3.67 -10.56
CA SER A 16 32.65 3.20 -9.62
C SER A 16 31.31 3.36 -10.33
N ILE A 17 30.82 2.27 -10.90
CA ILE A 17 29.40 2.11 -11.22
C ILE A 17 28.72 2.05 -9.85
N ILE A 18 28.68 3.20 -9.17
CA ILE A 18 27.66 3.48 -8.20
C ILE A 18 26.43 3.57 -9.10
N MET A 19 25.72 2.45 -9.24
CA MET A 19 24.32 2.51 -9.61
C MET A 19 23.64 3.32 -8.52
N LEU A 20 23.67 4.66 -8.70
CA LEU A 20 22.65 5.53 -8.15
C LEU A 20 21.35 4.90 -8.67
N HIS A 21 20.73 4.08 -7.83
CA HIS A 21 19.33 3.72 -7.99
C HIS A 21 18.58 5.03 -7.75
N SER A 22 18.57 5.87 -8.77
CA SER A 22 17.77 7.06 -8.80
C SER A 22 16.34 6.59 -8.61
N CYS A 23 15.79 6.89 -7.45
CA CYS A 23 14.40 6.61 -7.10
C CYS A 23 13.54 7.58 -7.92
N PHE A 24 13.44 7.33 -9.23
CA PHE A 24 12.60 8.13 -10.09
C PHE A 24 11.15 7.79 -9.78
N ALA A 25 10.32 8.83 -9.69
CA ALA A 25 8.88 8.67 -9.63
C ALA A 25 8.41 7.76 -10.78
N ILE A 26 7.62 6.76 -10.42
CA ILE A 26 6.99 5.82 -11.34
C ILE A 26 5.59 6.34 -11.61
N GLU A 27 5.28 6.60 -12.88
CA GLU A 27 3.93 6.97 -13.29
C GLU A 27 3.07 5.72 -13.40
N VAL A 28 1.95 5.69 -12.68
CA VAL A 28 1.00 4.57 -12.70
C VAL A 28 -0.36 5.09 -13.18
N ASN A 29 -0.82 4.55 -14.29
CA ASN A 29 -2.10 4.85 -14.90
C ASN A 29 -2.78 3.55 -15.34
N TYR A 30 -3.95 3.63 -15.98
CA TYR A 30 -4.65 2.48 -16.51
C TYR A 30 -5.52 2.86 -17.70
N ASP A 31 -5.85 1.87 -18.52
CA ASP A 31 -6.88 1.98 -19.53
C ASP A 31 -7.77 0.73 -19.55
N SER A 32 -8.67 0.63 -20.54
CA SER A 32 -9.59 -0.50 -20.69
C SER A 32 -8.91 -1.89 -20.81
N LYS A 33 -7.59 -1.97 -21.00
CA LYS A 33 -6.87 -3.22 -21.23
C LYS A 33 -5.93 -3.60 -20.09
N ALA A 34 -5.24 -2.64 -19.47
CA ALA A 34 -4.20 -2.93 -18.50
C ALA A 34 -3.85 -1.73 -17.61
N LEU A 35 -3.10 -2.02 -16.55
CA LEU A 35 -2.28 -1.02 -15.87
C LEU A 35 -1.16 -0.56 -16.80
N ILE A 36 -0.85 0.73 -16.74
CA ILE A 36 0.21 1.39 -17.49
C ILE A 36 1.24 1.87 -16.47
N ILE A 37 2.45 1.32 -16.52
CA ILE A 37 3.55 1.68 -15.63
C ILE A 37 4.65 2.30 -16.49
N ASN A 38 4.99 3.56 -16.23
CA ASN A 38 5.93 4.36 -17.03
C ASN A 38 5.62 4.32 -18.54
N GLY A 39 4.34 4.46 -18.90
CA GLY A 39 3.88 4.45 -20.29
C GLY A 39 3.73 3.06 -20.93
N GLU A 40 4.15 1.99 -20.25
CA GLU A 40 4.04 0.63 -20.77
C GLU A 40 2.90 -0.15 -20.12
N ARG A 41 2.03 -0.76 -20.94
CA ARG A 41 1.00 -1.67 -20.45
C ARG A 41 1.65 -2.92 -19.84
N ARG A 42 1.21 -3.30 -18.64
CA ARG A 42 1.68 -4.46 -17.90
C ARG A 42 0.52 -5.29 -17.38
N LEU A 43 0.65 -6.61 -17.51
CA LEU A 43 -0.08 -7.55 -16.68
C LEU A 43 0.73 -7.75 -15.41
N ILE A 44 0.09 -7.66 -14.25
CA ILE A 44 0.74 -7.76 -12.95
C ILE A 44 0.25 -9.04 -12.27
N PHE A 45 1.16 -9.97 -12.04
CA PHE A 45 0.89 -11.14 -11.22
C PHE A 45 1.21 -10.82 -9.76
N SER A 46 0.18 -10.78 -8.93
CA SER A 46 0.33 -10.47 -7.50
C SER A 46 -0.01 -11.66 -6.61
N GLY A 47 0.64 -11.73 -5.45
CA GLY A 47 0.32 -12.68 -4.38
C GLY A 47 0.27 -12.01 -3.01
N ALA A 48 -0.62 -12.49 -2.15
CA ALA A 48 -0.85 -11.91 -0.83
C ALA A 48 0.14 -12.44 0.23
N ILE A 49 0.84 -11.54 0.90
CA ILE A 49 1.67 -11.85 2.08
C ILE A 49 1.35 -10.82 3.17
N HIS A 50 0.63 -11.24 4.21
CA HIS A 50 0.26 -10.36 5.30
C HIS A 50 1.39 -10.27 6.32
N TYR A 51 2.05 -9.12 6.40
CA TYR A 51 3.22 -8.90 7.26
C TYR A 51 3.02 -9.34 8.72
N PRO A 52 1.86 -9.15 9.40
CA PRO A 52 1.70 -9.58 10.79
C PRO A 52 1.50 -11.09 10.97
N ARG A 53 1.32 -11.85 9.88
CA ARG A 53 1.18 -13.32 9.90
C ARG A 53 2.50 -14.06 9.81
N SER A 54 3.62 -13.35 9.72
CA SER A 54 4.98 -13.88 9.76
C SER A 54 5.88 -12.94 10.56
N THR A 55 7.10 -13.36 10.87
CA THR A 55 8.03 -12.51 11.62
C THR A 55 8.87 -11.65 10.68
N VAL A 56 9.42 -10.55 11.20
CA VAL A 56 10.32 -9.65 10.46
C VAL A 56 11.49 -10.41 9.81
N GLU A 57 11.99 -11.46 10.45
CA GLU A 57 13.09 -12.30 9.96
C GLU A 57 12.67 -13.21 8.81
N MET A 58 11.38 -13.58 8.74
CA MET A 58 10.84 -14.41 7.65
C MET A 58 10.54 -13.60 6.39
N TRP A 59 10.25 -12.29 6.51
CA TRP A 59 9.81 -11.48 5.36
C TRP A 59 10.76 -11.53 4.17
N PRO A 60 12.10 -11.38 4.30
CA PRO A 60 12.99 -11.44 3.14
C PRO A 60 12.92 -12.77 2.38
N ASP A 61 12.86 -13.89 3.10
CA ASP A 61 12.76 -15.23 2.50
C ASP A 61 11.41 -15.45 1.79
N LEU A 62 10.31 -15.01 2.41
CA LEU A 62 8.97 -15.09 1.80
C LEU A 62 8.88 -14.22 0.54
N ILE A 63 9.40 -13.00 0.58
CA ILE A 63 9.45 -12.05 -0.55
C ILE A 63 10.32 -12.63 -1.68
N GLN A 64 11.47 -13.21 -1.35
CA GLN A 64 12.35 -13.83 -2.34
C GLN A 64 11.68 -15.03 -3.01
N LYS A 65 11.00 -15.89 -2.25
CA LYS A 65 10.23 -17.01 -2.82
C LYS A 65 9.09 -16.56 -3.71
N ALA A 66 8.40 -15.47 -3.35
CA ALA A 66 7.39 -14.84 -4.20
C ALA A 66 7.99 -14.37 -5.54
N LYS A 67 9.15 -13.71 -5.50
CA LYS A 67 9.89 -13.29 -6.70
C LYS A 67 10.32 -14.48 -7.56
N ASP A 68 10.94 -15.49 -6.96
CA ASP A 68 11.40 -16.70 -7.66
C ASP A 68 10.23 -17.50 -8.23
N GLY A 69 9.05 -17.41 -7.60
CA GLY A 69 7.78 -17.94 -8.09
C GLY A 69 7.18 -17.15 -9.27
N GLY A 70 7.80 -16.05 -9.69
CA GLY A 70 7.39 -15.26 -10.85
C GLY A 70 6.33 -14.19 -10.56
N LEU A 71 6.15 -13.79 -9.30
CA LEU A 71 5.28 -12.66 -8.97
C LEU A 71 5.96 -11.33 -9.33
N ASP A 72 5.16 -10.39 -9.82
CA ASP A 72 5.58 -9.00 -10.07
C ASP A 72 5.32 -8.11 -8.86
N ALA A 73 4.31 -8.45 -8.05
CA ALA A 73 3.86 -7.63 -6.93
C ALA A 73 3.44 -8.45 -5.71
N ILE A 74 3.61 -7.88 -4.52
CA ILE A 74 3.05 -8.43 -3.28
C ILE A 74 1.91 -7.55 -2.78
N GLU A 75 0.78 -8.15 -2.43
CA GLU A 75 -0.33 -7.45 -1.81
C GLU A 75 -0.44 -7.74 -0.31
N THR A 76 -0.89 -6.75 0.47
CA THR A 76 -1.20 -6.94 1.88
C THR A 76 -2.29 -5.99 2.34
N TYR A 77 -3.10 -6.45 3.29
CA TYR A 77 -3.96 -5.57 4.08
C TYR A 77 -3.17 -4.76 5.12
N ILE A 78 -3.76 -3.65 5.56
CA ILE A 78 -3.37 -2.93 6.78
C ILE A 78 -4.37 -3.27 7.90
N PHE A 79 -3.89 -3.74 9.05
CA PHE A 79 -4.74 -4.23 10.14
C PHE A 79 -4.93 -3.19 11.24
N TRP A 80 -6.05 -2.44 11.18
CA TRP A 80 -6.31 -1.29 12.06
C TRP A 80 -6.26 -1.66 13.54
N ASP A 81 -6.88 -2.75 13.96
CA ASP A 81 -6.89 -3.25 15.33
C ASP A 81 -5.49 -3.39 15.95
N ARG A 82 -4.51 -3.83 15.14
CA ARG A 82 -3.13 -3.99 15.58
C ARG A 82 -2.36 -2.68 15.56
N HIS A 83 -2.63 -1.82 14.59
CA HIS A 83 -1.94 -0.54 14.47
C HIS A 83 -2.46 0.51 15.43
N GLU A 84 -3.69 0.40 15.94
CA GLU A 84 -4.27 1.32 16.93
C GLU A 84 -5.01 0.51 18.03
N PRO A 85 -4.29 -0.27 18.85
CA PRO A 85 -4.92 -1.13 19.88
C PRO A 85 -5.65 -0.32 20.95
N VAL A 86 -5.19 0.92 21.20
CA VAL A 86 -5.86 1.92 22.02
C VAL A 86 -6.08 3.14 21.15
N GLN A 87 -7.26 3.76 21.24
CA GLN A 87 -7.62 4.92 20.43
C GLN A 87 -6.52 6.00 20.50
N ARG A 88 -6.03 6.41 19.32
CA ARG A 88 -4.93 7.35 19.04
C ARG A 88 -3.52 6.95 19.50
N GLN A 89 -3.33 5.71 19.95
CA GLN A 89 -2.00 5.18 20.24
C GLN A 89 -1.59 4.17 19.17
N TYR A 90 -0.66 4.61 18.31
CA TYR A 90 -0.30 3.82 17.14
C TYR A 90 0.95 2.96 17.35
N ASN A 91 0.95 1.77 16.75
CA ASN A 91 2.13 0.90 16.69
C ASN A 91 2.47 0.51 15.24
N PHE A 92 3.65 0.92 14.78
CA PHE A 92 4.23 0.59 13.47
C PHE A 92 5.63 -0.02 13.63
N SER A 93 5.85 -0.82 14.67
CA SER A 93 7.15 -1.41 14.99
C SER A 93 7.10 -2.94 14.97
N GLY A 94 8.27 -3.57 14.88
CA GLY A 94 8.41 -5.04 14.86
C GLY A 94 7.59 -5.66 13.73
N ASN A 95 6.79 -6.68 14.03
CA ASN A 95 5.92 -7.34 13.04
C ASN A 95 4.79 -6.43 12.51
N LEU A 96 4.62 -5.22 13.04
CA LEU A 96 3.67 -4.21 12.56
C LEU A 96 4.38 -3.08 11.78
N ASP A 97 5.67 -3.21 11.51
CA ASP A 97 6.41 -2.25 10.68
C ASP A 97 6.13 -2.50 9.20
N PHE A 98 4.96 -2.03 8.74
CA PHE A 98 4.57 -2.15 7.34
C PHE A 98 5.50 -1.33 6.42
N VAL A 99 6.13 -0.26 6.93
CA VAL A 99 7.08 0.55 6.16
C VAL A 99 8.29 -0.29 5.81
N LYS A 100 8.89 -0.97 6.80
CA LYS A 100 9.97 -1.92 6.57
C LYS A 100 9.56 -3.04 5.61
N PHE A 101 8.35 -3.58 5.77
CA PHE A 101 7.85 -4.62 4.87
C PHE A 101 7.81 -4.16 3.41
N PHE A 102 7.23 -2.98 3.11
CA PHE A 102 7.23 -2.44 1.74
C PHE A 102 8.65 -2.09 1.26
N LYS A 103 9.55 -1.61 2.12
CA LYS A 103 10.95 -1.39 1.73
C LYS A 103 11.65 -2.68 1.34
N LEU A 104 11.41 -3.78 2.03
CA LEU A 104 11.94 -5.10 1.64
C LEU A 104 11.36 -5.57 0.28
N ILE A 105 10.08 -5.32 0.02
CA ILE A 105 9.47 -5.60 -1.29
C ILE A 105 10.18 -4.78 -2.39
N GLN A 106 10.42 -3.49 -2.13
CA GLN A 106 11.14 -2.59 -3.04
C GLN A 106 12.58 -3.05 -3.29
N GLU A 107 13.31 -3.43 -2.24
CA GLU A 107 14.68 -3.94 -2.32
C GLU A 107 14.77 -5.24 -3.13
N ALA A 108 13.76 -6.10 -3.04
CA ALA A 108 13.63 -7.28 -3.88
C ALA A 108 13.31 -6.94 -5.35
N GLY A 109 12.97 -5.68 -5.68
CA GLY A 109 12.60 -5.25 -7.02
C GLY A 109 11.18 -5.65 -7.43
N LEU A 110 10.32 -5.92 -6.44
CA LEU A 110 8.90 -6.20 -6.65
C LEU A 110 8.07 -4.92 -6.44
N TYR A 111 6.90 -4.89 -7.06
CA TYR A 111 5.88 -3.91 -6.77
C TYR A 111 5.03 -4.30 -5.57
N ALA A 112 4.16 -3.40 -5.13
CA ALA A 112 3.25 -3.66 -4.04
C ALA A 112 1.84 -3.12 -4.26
N ILE A 113 0.86 -3.77 -3.64
CA ILE A 113 -0.53 -3.34 -3.57
C ILE A 113 -0.91 -3.19 -2.09
N MET A 114 -1.24 -1.98 -1.67
CA MET A 114 -1.55 -1.68 -0.27
C MET A 114 -3.07 -1.63 -0.06
N ARG A 115 -3.63 -2.67 0.56
CA ARG A 115 -5.06 -2.76 0.81
C ARG A 115 -5.40 -2.18 2.18
N ILE A 116 -5.66 -0.88 2.24
CA ILE A 116 -5.80 -0.18 3.52
C ILE A 116 -7.03 -0.65 4.29
N GLY A 117 -8.14 -0.93 3.60
CA GLY A 117 -9.43 -1.22 4.22
C GLY A 117 -10.17 0.07 4.61
N PRO A 118 -10.45 0.32 5.91
CA PRO A 118 -9.83 -0.32 7.05
C PRO A 118 -10.58 -1.56 7.56
N TYR A 119 -11.77 -1.85 7.02
CA TYR A 119 -12.30 -3.21 7.05
C TYR A 119 -11.50 -4.07 6.07
N ALA A 120 -10.83 -5.10 6.59
CA ALA A 120 -10.01 -6.02 5.81
C ALA A 120 -10.69 -7.37 5.55
N CYS A 121 -11.72 -7.73 6.33
CA CYS A 121 -12.22 -9.10 6.45
C CYS A 121 -11.07 -10.05 6.83
N ALA A 122 -10.43 -10.65 5.82
CA ALA A 122 -9.15 -11.34 5.84
C ALA A 122 -9.06 -12.52 6.83
N GLU A 123 -10.19 -13.07 7.29
CA GLU A 123 -10.24 -14.01 8.43
C GLU A 123 -9.42 -13.48 9.62
N TRP A 124 -9.53 -12.16 9.83
CA TRP A 124 -8.85 -11.44 10.89
C TRP A 124 -9.84 -11.08 11.99
N ASN A 125 -9.33 -10.96 13.21
CA ASN A 125 -10.15 -10.63 14.36
C ASN A 125 -10.98 -9.36 14.09
N TYR A 126 -12.29 -9.48 14.24
CA TYR A 126 -13.26 -8.40 14.02
C TYR A 126 -13.10 -7.67 12.67
N GLY A 127 -12.65 -8.40 11.64
CA GLY A 127 -12.44 -7.85 10.28
C GLY A 127 -11.36 -6.77 10.19
N GLY A 128 -10.48 -6.68 11.20
CA GLY A 128 -9.45 -5.64 11.29
C GLY A 128 -9.86 -4.42 12.11
N PHE A 129 -11.11 -4.31 12.57
CA PHE A 129 -11.52 -3.18 13.41
C PHE A 129 -11.00 -3.31 14.85
N PRO A 130 -10.51 -2.21 15.46
CA PRO A 130 -10.22 -2.22 16.89
C PRO A 130 -11.52 -2.33 17.71
N LEU A 131 -11.47 -3.06 18.83
CA LEU A 131 -12.66 -3.27 19.66
C LEU A 131 -13.18 -1.95 20.28
N TRP A 132 -12.30 -0.99 20.59
CA TRP A 132 -12.73 0.31 21.13
C TRP A 132 -13.64 1.08 20.16
N LEU A 133 -13.53 0.84 18.85
CA LEU A 133 -14.36 1.47 17.83
C LEU A 133 -15.84 1.11 18.05
N HIS A 134 -16.13 -0.15 18.33
CA HIS A 134 -17.50 -0.63 18.59
C HIS A 134 -18.15 0.05 19.80
N ASN A 135 -17.35 0.49 20.77
CA ASN A 135 -17.86 1.07 22.02
C ASN A 135 -18.11 2.57 21.93
N ILE A 136 -17.88 3.20 20.77
CA ILE A 136 -18.16 4.63 20.60
C ILE A 136 -19.69 4.85 20.54
N PRO A 137 -20.26 5.75 21.37
CA PRO A 137 -21.70 6.01 21.34
C PRO A 137 -22.21 6.42 19.95
N GLY A 138 -23.28 5.76 19.50
CA GLY A 138 -23.93 6.06 18.22
C GLY A 138 -23.16 5.58 16.99
N ILE A 139 -22.16 4.70 17.15
CA ILE A 139 -21.44 4.15 16.01
C ILE A 139 -22.26 3.09 15.28
N GLU A 140 -22.26 3.20 13.95
CA GLU A 140 -22.69 2.14 13.05
C GLU A 140 -21.58 1.94 12.02
N LEU A 141 -21.06 0.71 11.94
CA LEU A 141 -19.91 0.40 11.10
C LEU A 141 -20.34 0.24 9.64
N ARG A 142 -19.45 0.63 8.73
CA ARG A 142 -19.55 0.41 7.27
C ARG A 142 -20.86 0.97 6.68
N THR A 143 -21.27 2.16 7.12
CA THR A 143 -22.44 2.88 6.60
C THR A 143 -22.22 4.38 6.67
N ASP A 144 -23.20 5.16 6.21
CA ASP A 144 -23.20 6.62 6.27
C ASP A 144 -23.42 7.15 7.70
N ASN A 145 -22.54 6.77 8.61
CA ASN A 145 -22.52 7.17 10.00
C ASN A 145 -21.33 8.10 10.22
N GLN A 146 -21.59 9.34 10.68
CA GLN A 146 -20.55 10.36 10.77
C GLN A 146 -19.45 10.00 11.78
N VAL A 147 -19.79 9.31 12.87
CA VAL A 147 -18.81 8.85 13.88
C VAL A 147 -17.84 7.86 13.23
N TYR A 148 -18.36 6.83 12.57
CA TYR A 148 -17.54 5.84 11.88
C TYR A 148 -16.71 6.46 10.74
N LYS A 149 -17.32 7.31 9.90
CA LYS A 149 -16.61 8.00 8.80
C LYS A 149 -15.43 8.83 9.32
N ASN A 150 -15.60 9.55 10.42
CA ASN A 150 -14.52 10.32 11.03
C ASN A 150 -13.37 9.42 11.48
N GLU A 151 -13.67 8.33 12.19
CA GLU A 151 -12.65 7.39 12.68
C GLU A 151 -11.91 6.70 11.51
N MET A 152 -12.66 6.23 10.51
CA MET A 152 -12.10 5.63 9.29
C MET A 152 -11.18 6.62 8.55
N GLN A 153 -11.60 7.87 8.40
CA GLN A 153 -10.78 8.89 7.76
C GLN A 153 -9.49 9.17 8.55
N ILE A 154 -9.58 9.30 9.88
CA ILE A 154 -8.41 9.53 10.73
C ILE A 154 -7.38 8.42 10.56
N PHE A 155 -7.81 7.16 10.64
CA PHE A 155 -6.91 6.03 10.49
C PHE A 155 -6.34 5.93 9.06
N THR A 156 -7.20 6.06 8.03
CA THR A 156 -6.77 6.01 6.63
C THR A 156 -5.73 7.10 6.32
N THR A 157 -6.00 8.34 6.74
CA THR A 157 -5.06 9.45 6.58
C THR A 157 -3.76 9.23 7.37
N LYS A 158 -3.82 8.64 8.58
CA LYS A 158 -2.61 8.29 9.32
C LYS A 158 -1.73 7.29 8.56
N VAL A 159 -2.31 6.21 8.05
CA VAL A 159 -1.60 5.19 7.27
C VAL A 159 -1.00 5.78 6.00
N VAL A 160 -1.79 6.57 5.25
CA VAL A 160 -1.32 7.23 4.03
C VAL A 160 -0.17 8.19 4.33
N ASN A 161 -0.26 9.00 5.40
CA ASN A 161 0.80 9.93 5.76
C ASN A 161 2.10 9.20 6.11
N VAL A 162 2.04 8.13 6.91
CA VAL A 162 3.21 7.30 7.20
C VAL A 162 3.83 6.72 5.92
N ALA A 163 3.00 6.24 4.99
CA ALA A 163 3.49 5.74 3.70
C ALA A 163 4.11 6.83 2.81
N LYS A 164 3.53 8.04 2.81
CA LYS A 164 4.06 9.20 2.08
C LYS A 164 5.38 9.68 2.64
N GLU A 165 5.49 9.81 3.96
CA GLU A 165 6.70 10.23 4.68
C GLU A 165 7.86 9.26 4.40
N ALA A 166 7.57 7.97 4.22
CA ALA A 166 8.54 6.94 3.85
C ALA A 166 8.76 6.78 2.33
N ASN A 167 8.13 7.61 1.49
CA ASN A 167 8.19 7.55 0.03
C ASN A 167 7.86 6.15 -0.52
N LEU A 168 6.74 5.56 -0.08
CA LEU A 168 6.35 4.21 -0.49
C LEU A 168 5.45 4.16 -1.73
N PHE A 169 4.78 5.26 -2.09
CA PHE A 169 3.98 5.30 -3.30
C PHE A 169 4.87 5.37 -4.55
N ALA A 170 4.46 4.69 -5.62
CA ALA A 170 5.18 4.67 -6.90
C ALA A 170 5.42 6.09 -7.45
N SER A 171 4.48 7.00 -7.27
CA SER A 171 4.61 8.43 -7.57
C SER A 171 5.77 9.14 -6.84
N GLN A 172 6.28 8.57 -5.75
CA GLN A 172 7.44 9.03 -4.97
C GLN A 172 8.69 8.14 -5.17
N GLY A 173 8.63 7.20 -6.13
CA GLY A 173 9.66 6.20 -6.40
C GLY A 173 9.57 4.94 -5.53
N GLY A 174 8.53 4.80 -4.70
CA GLY A 174 8.31 3.61 -3.88
C GLY A 174 7.67 2.44 -4.64
N PRO A 175 7.42 1.29 -3.98
CA PRO A 175 6.91 0.10 -4.65
C PRO A 175 5.38 0.07 -4.83
N ILE A 176 4.61 0.90 -4.11
CA ILE A 176 3.15 0.79 -4.06
C ILE A 176 2.53 1.33 -5.36
N LEU A 177 2.02 0.43 -6.20
CA LEU A 177 1.35 0.74 -7.46
C LEU A 177 -0.14 1.05 -7.30
N LEU A 178 -0.79 0.39 -6.34
CA LEU A 178 -2.24 0.50 -6.14
C LEU A 178 -2.54 0.55 -4.64
N ALA A 179 -3.59 1.27 -4.28
CA ALA A 179 -4.16 1.23 -2.94
C ALA A 179 -5.64 0.81 -2.98
N GLN A 180 -6.10 0.03 -2.01
CA GLN A 180 -7.52 -0.33 -1.88
C GLN A 180 -8.16 0.42 -0.71
N ILE A 181 -9.37 0.94 -0.94
CA ILE A 181 -10.26 1.43 0.11
C ILE A 181 -11.47 0.50 0.23
N GLU A 182 -11.93 0.28 1.47
CA GLU A 182 -12.93 -0.73 1.83
C GLU A 182 -12.53 -2.16 1.38
N ASN A 183 -13.38 -3.15 1.66
CA ASN A 183 -13.23 -4.52 1.17
C ASN A 183 -14.60 -5.17 0.99
N GLU A 184 -14.91 -5.59 -0.24
CA GLU A 184 -16.11 -6.36 -0.58
C GLU A 184 -17.41 -5.70 -0.09
N TYR A 185 -17.48 -4.38 -0.21
CA TYR A 185 -18.62 -3.63 0.29
C TYR A 185 -19.87 -3.83 -0.56
N GLY A 186 -19.74 -4.10 -1.87
CA GLY A 186 -20.88 -4.35 -2.76
C GLY A 186 -21.74 -5.53 -2.31
N ASP A 187 -21.13 -6.55 -1.69
CA ASP A 187 -21.83 -7.75 -1.19
C ASP A 187 -22.79 -7.46 -0.03
N ILE A 188 -22.50 -6.41 0.75
CA ILE A 188 -23.29 -6.02 1.92
C ILE A 188 -24.07 -4.71 1.75
N MET A 189 -23.73 -3.91 0.74
CA MET A 189 -24.26 -2.56 0.53
C MET A 189 -25.80 -2.52 0.55
N TRP A 190 -26.45 -3.55 0.03
CA TRP A 190 -27.92 -3.65 -0.02
C TRP A 190 -28.58 -3.62 1.37
N ASN A 191 -27.90 -4.12 2.42
CA ASN A 191 -28.40 -4.08 3.80
C ASN A 191 -28.58 -2.63 4.31
N TYR A 192 -27.77 -1.71 3.78
CA TYR A 192 -27.75 -0.30 4.17
C TYR A 192 -28.56 0.61 3.24
N LYS A 193 -29.18 0.05 2.19
CA LYS A 193 -30.02 0.77 1.22
C LYS A 193 -29.28 2.01 0.68
N ASP A 194 -29.93 3.18 0.69
CA ASP A 194 -29.33 4.42 0.18
C ASP A 194 -28.14 4.89 1.01
N ALA A 195 -28.10 4.59 2.32
CA ALA A 195 -26.96 4.93 3.17
C ALA A 195 -25.68 4.22 2.71
N GLY A 196 -25.79 2.98 2.21
CA GLY A 196 -24.64 2.25 1.66
C GLY A 196 -24.07 2.91 0.40
N LYS A 197 -24.94 3.42 -0.49
CA LYS A 197 -24.52 4.15 -1.70
C LYS A 197 -23.85 5.49 -1.37
N VAL A 198 -24.38 6.21 -0.36
CA VAL A 198 -23.76 7.45 0.10
C VAL A 198 -22.39 7.15 0.72
N TYR A 199 -22.31 6.10 1.52
CA TYR A 199 -21.07 5.66 2.16
C TYR A 199 -19.98 5.29 1.15
N VAL A 200 -20.27 4.43 0.16
CA VAL A 200 -19.27 4.00 -0.82
C VAL A 200 -18.74 5.18 -1.65
N LYS A 201 -19.64 6.12 -2.01
CA LYS A 201 -19.26 7.37 -2.68
C LYS A 201 -18.35 8.22 -1.82
N TRP A 202 -18.66 8.34 -0.53
CA TRP A 202 -17.81 9.03 0.43
C TRP A 202 -16.44 8.34 0.58
N CYS A 203 -16.38 7.01 0.62
CA CYS A 203 -15.11 6.28 0.69
C CYS A 203 -14.20 6.59 -0.50
N ALA A 204 -14.74 6.53 -1.72
CA ALA A 204 -13.99 6.85 -2.93
C ALA A 204 -13.49 8.31 -2.91
N GLN A 205 -14.36 9.26 -2.56
CA GLN A 205 -13.98 10.67 -2.45
C GLN A 205 -12.90 10.91 -1.38
N MET A 206 -13.03 10.30 -0.21
CA MET A 206 -12.07 10.41 0.89
C MET A 206 -10.71 9.82 0.49
N ALA A 207 -10.70 8.67 -0.20
CA ALA A 207 -9.50 8.02 -0.70
C ALA A 207 -8.80 8.87 -1.80
N LEU A 208 -9.55 9.36 -2.78
CA LEU A 208 -9.02 10.25 -3.83
C LEU A 208 -8.46 11.56 -3.24
N ALA A 209 -9.13 12.13 -2.23
CA ALA A 209 -8.66 13.32 -1.53
C ALA A 209 -7.32 13.12 -0.79
N GLN A 210 -6.93 11.86 -0.51
CA GLN A 210 -5.60 11.59 0.04
C GLN A 210 -4.47 11.92 -0.96
N ASN A 211 -4.75 12.04 -2.26
CA ASN A 211 -3.78 12.41 -3.31
C ASN A 211 -2.45 11.63 -3.21
N ILE A 212 -2.52 10.31 -3.39
CA ILE A 212 -1.37 9.40 -3.29
C ILE A 212 -0.59 9.25 -4.60
N GLY A 213 -1.10 9.82 -5.70
CA GLY A 213 -0.45 9.80 -7.02
C GLY A 213 -0.43 8.44 -7.71
N VAL A 214 -1.18 7.46 -7.20
CA VAL A 214 -1.38 6.15 -7.82
C VAL A 214 -2.87 5.77 -7.77
N PRO A 215 -3.36 4.86 -8.64
CA PRO A 215 -4.78 4.51 -8.68
C PRO A 215 -5.28 3.85 -7.38
N TRP A 216 -6.55 4.13 -7.07
CA TRP A 216 -7.31 3.43 -6.04
C TRP A 216 -8.17 2.32 -6.65
N ILE A 217 -8.39 1.25 -5.89
CA ILE A 217 -9.26 0.13 -6.26
C ILE A 217 -10.27 -0.16 -5.13
N MET A 218 -11.38 -0.82 -5.49
CA MET A 218 -12.35 -1.41 -4.57
C MET A 218 -12.71 -2.81 -5.10
N CYS A 219 -12.58 -3.85 -4.27
CA CYS A 219 -12.94 -5.21 -4.67
C CYS A 219 -14.43 -5.49 -4.40
N GLN A 220 -15.06 -6.32 -5.24
CA GLN A 220 -16.50 -6.60 -5.26
C GLN A 220 -17.34 -5.31 -5.09
N GLN A 221 -17.04 -4.30 -5.90
CA GLN A 221 -17.79 -3.05 -5.96
C GLN A 221 -18.11 -2.70 -7.41
N PRO A 222 -19.21 -3.24 -7.98
CA PRO A 222 -19.52 -3.07 -9.40
C PRO A 222 -19.83 -1.63 -9.80
N ASP A 223 -20.27 -0.80 -8.85
CA ASP A 223 -20.55 0.63 -8.99
C ASP A 223 -19.51 1.50 -8.25
N ALA A 224 -18.24 1.08 -8.26
CA ALA A 224 -17.12 1.89 -7.77
C ALA A 224 -17.19 3.31 -8.39
N PRO A 225 -17.27 4.37 -7.58
CA PRO A 225 -17.48 5.75 -8.04
C PRO A 225 -16.33 6.36 -8.86
#